data_AF-V9ICC5-F1
#
_entry.id   AF-V9ICC5-F1
#
_cell.length_a   1.000
_cell.length_b   1.000
_cell.length_c   1.000
_cell.angle_alpha   90.00
_cell.angle_beta   90.00
_cell.angle_gamma   90.00
#
_symmetry.space_group_name_H-M   'P 1'
#
loop_
_entity.id
_entity.type
_entity.pdbx_description
1 polymer ?
#
loop_
_entity_poly.entity_id
_entity_poly.type
_entity_poly.pdbx_seq_one_letter_code
_entity_poly.pdbx_strand_id
1 'polypeptide(L)'
;MFELAEDEIEVGMGIHGEAGYEKTKLKPSYDIASLMLDRISNVLSLKSGDSVAVIINNFGALSQLEQGIVAHDVVKVLRNMNVNPVRVYWGMVMTSLNSAGVHVTLLKLPDKHKSLFLKCLDAPTDAPKWPGSKFSVPIEPSEPIIQHEVIRKVDQIGIEIPSDLQGLLKHCLKNACENAIKEEEHLNDLDRGCGDSDAGSTLKRLAIRTLLNLDKLQFSHPASAFLELAHIAEEEMGGASGALYCLFFTTISTQLISPINKNWTEIWAHAFRTALNSLTQYGKAMPGDRSLIDPLNALCDTLDRTVHKPLGEICDALRISTWQACEATKHMKPMVGRASYVKQAKYLQNVDAGAFAVVTCVNAITDVLKNFHFSK
;
A
#
# COMPACT_ATOMS: atom_id res chain seq x y z
N MET A 1 26.50 31.96 -14.35
CA MET A 1 25.35 31.04 -14.46
C MET A 1 24.12 31.92 -14.38
N PHE A 2 23.20 31.81 -15.33
CA PHE A 2 22.01 32.67 -15.38
C PHE A 2 21.13 32.40 -14.16
N GLU A 3 20.69 33.45 -13.48
CA GLU A 3 19.66 33.31 -12.44
C GLU A 3 18.29 33.22 -13.11
N LEU A 4 17.54 32.19 -12.72
CA LEU A 4 16.13 31.98 -13.00
C LEU A 4 15.41 31.96 -11.65
N ALA A 5 14.22 32.55 -11.59
CA ALA A 5 13.35 32.35 -10.42
C ALA A 5 12.87 30.89 -10.33
N GLU A 6 12.37 30.47 -9.17
CA GLU A 6 11.88 29.08 -8.95
C GLU A 6 10.77 28.66 -9.92
N ASP A 7 10.03 29.62 -10.47
CA ASP A 7 8.93 29.40 -11.39
C ASP A 7 9.29 29.79 -12.84
N GLU A 8 10.57 29.88 -13.19
CA GLU A 8 11.05 30.25 -14.52
C GLU A 8 11.82 29.13 -15.22
N ILE A 9 11.76 29.13 -16.55
CA ILE A 9 12.52 28.26 -17.43
C ILE A 9 13.08 29.08 -18.62
N GLU A 10 14.31 28.79 -19.01
CA GLU A 10 14.96 29.33 -20.21
C GLU A 10 14.87 28.30 -21.34
N VAL A 11 14.15 28.63 -22.41
CA VAL A 11 14.03 27.78 -23.60
C VAL A 11 15.17 28.08 -24.55
N GLY A 12 15.88 27.03 -25.00
CA GLY A 12 16.96 27.16 -25.97
C GLY A 12 18.30 27.61 -25.37
N MET A 13 18.46 27.51 -24.05
CA MET A 13 19.75 27.74 -23.37
C MET A 13 20.84 26.84 -23.96
N GLY A 14 22.02 27.41 -24.21
CA GLY A 14 23.17 26.65 -24.69
C GLY A 14 23.78 25.74 -23.62
N ILE A 15 24.54 24.72 -24.05
CA ILE A 15 25.13 23.71 -23.15
C ILE A 15 26.26 24.25 -22.28
N HIS A 16 26.80 25.44 -22.57
CA HIS A 16 27.76 26.13 -21.73
C HIS A 16 27.10 27.27 -20.93
N GLY A 17 25.77 27.27 -20.92
CA GLY A 17 24.96 28.29 -20.27
C GLY A 17 24.86 29.55 -21.11
N GLU A 18 24.97 29.49 -22.44
CA GLU A 18 24.69 30.63 -23.31
C GLU A 18 23.21 31.04 -23.22
N ALA A 19 22.95 32.34 -23.41
CA ALA A 19 21.58 32.88 -23.37
C ALA A 19 20.67 32.13 -24.34
N GLY A 20 19.48 31.80 -23.85
CA GLY A 20 18.48 31.07 -24.63
C GLY A 20 17.71 31.97 -25.58
N TYR A 21 16.69 31.36 -26.18
CA TYR A 21 15.74 32.04 -27.06
C TYR A 21 14.75 32.89 -26.25
N GLU A 22 14.28 32.38 -25.11
CA GLU A 22 13.24 33.03 -24.31
C GLU A 22 13.25 32.53 -22.86
N LYS A 23 13.13 33.47 -21.92
CA LYS A 23 12.73 33.19 -20.53
C LYS A 23 11.22 33.22 -20.38
N THR A 24 10.63 32.19 -19.81
CA THR A 24 9.19 32.09 -19.59
C THR A 24 8.88 31.43 -18.25
N LYS A 25 7.62 31.47 -17.82
CA LYS A 25 7.18 30.74 -16.62
C LYS A 25 7.21 29.24 -16.87
N LEU A 26 7.53 28.48 -15.82
CA LEU A 26 7.47 27.02 -15.84
C LEU A 26 6.03 26.59 -16.17
N LYS A 27 5.91 25.65 -17.11
CA LYS A 27 4.63 25.11 -17.60
C LYS A 27 4.63 23.58 -17.46
N PRO A 28 3.46 22.93 -17.55
CA PRO A 28 3.39 21.47 -17.69
C PRO A 28 4.35 20.96 -18.77
N SER A 29 4.97 19.80 -18.51
CA SER A 29 5.95 19.17 -19.42
C SER A 29 5.44 19.05 -20.86
N TYR A 30 4.16 18.67 -21.04
CA TYR A 30 3.52 18.59 -22.34
C TYR A 30 3.58 19.90 -23.13
N ASP A 31 3.38 21.04 -22.46
CA ASP A 31 3.36 22.36 -23.12
C ASP A 31 4.78 22.77 -23.53
N ILE A 32 5.78 22.49 -22.68
CA ILE A 32 7.20 22.73 -22.98
C ILE A 32 7.66 21.81 -24.13
N ALA A 33 7.29 20.53 -24.10
CA ALA A 33 7.57 19.59 -25.17
C ALA A 33 6.92 20.01 -26.49
N SER A 34 5.67 20.47 -26.45
CA SER A 34 4.95 21.01 -27.62
C SER A 34 5.66 22.23 -28.21
N LEU A 35 6.09 23.17 -27.36
CA LEU A 35 6.85 24.36 -27.78
C LEU A 35 8.16 23.99 -28.47
N MET A 36 8.93 23.04 -27.92
CA MET A 36 10.18 22.57 -28.53
C MET A 36 9.91 21.87 -29.86
N LEU A 37 8.95 20.95 -29.89
CA LEU A 37 8.68 20.12 -31.06
C LEU A 37 8.07 20.91 -32.20
N ASP A 38 7.23 21.91 -31.95
CA ASP A 38 6.71 22.80 -32.99
C ASP A 38 7.86 23.49 -33.76
N ARG A 39 8.81 24.08 -33.02
CA ARG A 39 9.99 24.73 -33.60
C ARG A 39 10.88 23.77 -34.39
N ILE A 40 11.21 22.62 -33.81
CA ILE A 40 12.03 21.60 -34.48
C ILE A 40 11.31 21.07 -35.74
N SER A 41 10.00 20.84 -35.66
CA SER A 41 9.19 20.31 -36.77
C SER A 41 9.12 21.28 -37.94
N ASN A 42 9.01 22.58 -37.66
CA ASN A 42 9.01 23.63 -38.67
C ASN A 42 10.34 23.68 -39.44
N VAL A 43 11.48 23.59 -38.73
CA VAL A 43 12.82 23.54 -39.36
C VAL A 43 13.03 22.28 -40.18
N LEU A 44 12.60 21.12 -39.67
CA LEU A 44 12.71 19.84 -40.38
C LEU A 44 11.67 19.65 -41.49
N SER A 45 10.71 20.59 -41.61
CA SER A 45 9.56 20.46 -42.50
C SER A 45 8.87 19.09 -42.35
N LEU A 46 8.58 18.71 -41.10
CA LEU A 46 7.87 17.47 -40.79
C LEU A 46 6.43 17.54 -41.27
N LYS A 47 5.96 16.43 -41.84
CA LYS A 47 4.60 16.24 -42.36
C LYS A 47 3.96 15.06 -41.65
N SER A 48 2.64 15.09 -41.58
CA SER A 48 1.82 13.94 -41.18
C SER A 48 2.26 12.67 -41.95
N GLY A 49 2.51 11.59 -41.22
CA GLY A 49 3.01 10.30 -41.74
C GLY A 49 4.54 10.15 -41.67
N ASP A 50 5.30 11.23 -41.51
CA ASP A 50 6.76 11.17 -41.41
C ASP A 50 7.19 10.29 -40.22
N SER A 51 8.37 9.67 -40.34
CA SER A 51 8.99 8.90 -39.27
C SER A 51 10.24 9.59 -38.75
N VAL A 52 10.45 9.53 -37.44
CA VAL A 52 11.60 10.15 -36.77
C VAL A 52 12.27 9.20 -35.78
N ALA A 53 13.56 9.39 -35.58
CA ALA A 53 14.25 8.94 -34.37
C ALA A 53 14.41 10.13 -33.41
N VAL A 54 14.27 9.88 -32.11
CA VAL A 54 14.24 10.90 -31.05
C VAL A 54 15.34 10.62 -30.03
N ILE A 55 16.04 11.64 -29.57
CA ILE A 55 16.89 11.58 -28.37
C ILE A 55 16.41 12.62 -27.37
N ILE A 56 16.03 12.17 -26.16
CA ILE A 56 15.71 13.02 -25.00
C ILE A 56 16.90 12.98 -24.04
N ASN A 57 17.77 13.97 -24.13
CA ASN A 57 19.00 14.08 -23.36
C ASN A 57 18.80 14.90 -22.08
N ASN A 58 19.26 14.39 -20.94
CA ASN A 58 19.28 15.10 -19.66
C ASN A 58 20.59 15.88 -19.48
N PHE A 59 20.49 17.13 -19.07
CA PHE A 59 21.62 18.01 -18.82
C PHE A 59 22.44 17.64 -17.58
N GLY A 60 21.88 16.87 -16.65
CA GLY A 60 22.62 16.28 -15.54
C GLY A 60 21.87 16.26 -14.22
N ALA A 61 20.91 17.17 -13.99
CA ALA A 61 20.22 17.29 -12.71
C ALA A 61 18.74 16.87 -12.69
N LEU A 62 18.12 16.55 -13.83
CA LEU A 62 16.77 15.98 -13.78
C LEU A 62 16.80 14.56 -13.22
N SER A 63 15.80 14.21 -12.41
CA SER A 63 15.58 12.84 -11.97
C SER A 63 15.18 11.93 -13.14
N GLN A 64 15.33 10.62 -12.97
CA GLN A 64 14.87 9.66 -13.98
C GLN A 64 13.36 9.71 -14.19
N LEU A 65 12.59 10.08 -13.16
CA LEU A 65 11.14 10.25 -13.25
C LEU A 65 10.77 11.46 -14.11
N GLU A 66 11.39 12.61 -13.86
CA GLU A 66 11.17 13.83 -14.65
C GLU A 66 11.57 13.61 -16.12
N GLN A 67 12.71 12.96 -16.36
CA GLN A 67 13.12 12.62 -17.72
C GLN A 67 12.14 11.67 -18.41
N GLY A 68 11.60 10.69 -17.68
CA GLY A 68 10.56 9.78 -18.18
C GLY A 68 9.26 10.51 -18.54
N ILE A 69 8.84 11.51 -17.75
CA ILE A 69 7.67 12.35 -18.05
C ILE A 69 7.89 13.12 -19.36
N VAL A 70 9.06 13.75 -19.53
CA VAL A 70 9.38 14.46 -20.78
C VAL A 70 9.41 13.50 -21.97
N ALA A 71 9.99 12.30 -21.83
CA ALA A 71 10.02 11.30 -22.88
C ALA A 71 8.61 10.86 -23.29
N HIS A 72 7.73 10.61 -22.31
CA HIS A 72 6.32 10.31 -22.55
C HIS A 72 5.64 11.44 -23.33
N ASP A 73 5.78 12.68 -22.89
CA ASP A 73 5.11 13.83 -23.50
C ASP A 73 5.64 14.13 -24.90
N VAL A 74 6.94 14.01 -25.15
CA VAL A 74 7.54 14.13 -26.48
C VAL A 74 6.95 13.09 -27.45
N VAL A 75 6.86 11.83 -27.03
CA VAL A 75 6.25 10.77 -27.86
C VAL A 75 4.77 11.05 -28.11
N LYS A 76 4.04 11.50 -27.09
CA LYS A 76 2.62 11.83 -27.18
C LYS A 76 2.36 12.99 -28.14
N VAL A 77 3.14 14.08 -28.04
CA VAL A 77 3.06 15.23 -28.95
C VAL A 77 3.35 14.82 -30.39
N LEU A 78 4.43 14.07 -30.64
CA LEU A 78 4.77 13.58 -31.98
C LEU A 78 3.63 12.73 -32.59
N ARG A 79 3.06 11.80 -31.81
CA ARG A 79 1.93 10.98 -32.25
C ARG A 79 0.67 11.82 -32.51
N ASN A 80 0.39 12.83 -31.69
CA ASN A 80 -0.72 13.77 -31.92
C ASN A 80 -0.54 14.60 -33.21
N MET A 81 0.71 14.87 -33.61
CA MET A 81 1.05 15.48 -34.90
C MET A 81 1.00 14.49 -36.08
N ASN A 82 0.60 13.24 -35.84
CA ASN A 82 0.67 12.11 -36.77
C ASN A 82 2.09 11.85 -37.31
N VAL A 83 3.11 12.12 -36.50
CA VAL A 83 4.51 11.78 -36.78
C VAL A 83 4.86 10.52 -35.98
N ASN A 84 5.58 9.60 -36.62
CA ASN A 84 5.89 8.28 -36.06
C ASN A 84 7.28 8.28 -35.40
N PRO A 85 7.40 8.37 -34.06
CA PRO A 85 8.68 8.17 -33.37
C PRO A 85 9.02 6.67 -33.37
N VAL A 86 9.64 6.20 -34.45
CA VAL A 86 10.00 4.79 -34.64
C VAL A 86 11.20 4.36 -33.80
N ARG A 87 11.97 5.34 -33.30
CA ARG A 87 13.02 5.10 -32.31
C ARG A 87 13.13 6.22 -31.30
N VAL A 88 13.16 5.87 -30.02
CA VAL A 88 13.22 6.86 -28.93
C VAL A 88 14.36 6.47 -28.01
N TYR A 89 15.28 7.38 -27.79
CA TYR A 89 16.36 7.20 -26.83
C TYR A 89 16.23 8.26 -25.76
N TRP A 90 16.54 7.90 -24.52
CA TRP A 90 16.61 8.87 -23.44
C TRP A 90 17.72 8.49 -22.46
N GLY A 91 18.32 9.50 -21.84
CA GLY A 91 19.39 9.33 -20.88
C GLY A 91 20.30 10.55 -20.80
N MET A 92 21.49 10.38 -20.21
CA MET A 92 22.54 11.39 -20.19
C MET A 92 23.57 11.06 -21.27
N VAL A 93 23.44 11.70 -22.42
CA VAL A 93 24.32 11.50 -23.58
C VAL A 93 25.31 12.66 -23.72
N MET A 94 24.83 13.89 -23.54
CA MET A 94 25.61 15.13 -23.61
C MET A 94 25.14 16.10 -22.52
N THR A 95 25.83 16.13 -21.38
CA THR A 95 25.42 16.92 -20.21
C THR A 95 25.91 18.36 -20.27
N SER A 96 25.29 19.22 -19.46
CA SER A 96 25.77 20.56 -19.09
C SER A 96 26.05 20.56 -17.58
N LEU A 97 27.08 19.81 -17.19
CA LEU A 97 27.44 19.54 -15.79
C LEU A 97 26.24 19.04 -14.96
N ASN A 98 25.73 19.87 -14.05
CA ASN A 98 24.59 19.61 -13.15
C ASN A 98 23.42 20.56 -13.42
N SER A 99 23.25 21.03 -14.67
CA SER A 99 22.13 21.89 -15.02
C SER A 99 20.82 21.07 -15.06
N ALA A 100 19.75 21.65 -14.51
CA ALA A 100 18.41 21.08 -14.58
C ALA A 100 17.75 21.46 -15.91
N GLY A 101 17.87 20.59 -16.91
CA GLY A 101 17.39 20.86 -18.26
C GLY A 101 17.34 19.62 -19.13
N VAL A 102 16.66 19.75 -20.27
CA VAL A 102 16.45 18.67 -21.23
C VAL A 102 16.70 19.16 -22.65
N HIS A 103 17.26 18.28 -23.48
CA HIS A 103 17.42 18.45 -24.91
C HIS A 103 16.59 17.42 -25.65
N VAL A 104 15.80 17.87 -26.62
CA VAL A 104 15.09 16.99 -27.55
C VAL A 104 15.72 17.13 -28.92
N THR A 105 16.20 16.03 -29.48
CA THR A 105 16.76 15.96 -30.84
C THR A 105 15.89 15.06 -31.68
N LEU A 106 15.52 15.53 -32.89
CA LEU A 106 14.82 14.74 -33.89
C LEU A 106 15.71 14.49 -35.11
N LEU A 107 15.71 13.25 -35.57
CA LEU A 107 16.26 12.86 -36.87
C LEU A 107 15.11 12.39 -37.76
N LYS A 108 14.79 13.15 -38.81
CA LYS A 108 13.83 12.73 -39.83
C LYS A 108 14.36 11.52 -40.61
N LEU A 109 13.54 10.49 -40.77
CA LEU A 109 13.90 9.24 -41.44
C LEU A 109 13.16 9.12 -42.78
N PRO A 110 13.83 9.40 -43.91
CA PRO A 110 13.20 9.29 -45.23
C PRO A 110 12.77 7.85 -45.51
N ASP A 111 11.58 7.63 -46.06
CA ASP A 111 11.04 6.28 -46.30
C ASP A 111 11.99 5.37 -47.08
N LYS A 112 12.64 5.90 -48.11
CA LYS A 112 13.60 5.17 -48.94
C LYS A 112 14.81 4.62 -48.15
N HIS A 113 15.21 5.28 -47.07
CA HIS A 113 16.41 4.94 -46.30
C HIS A 113 16.16 4.63 -44.83
N LYS A 114 14.89 4.64 -44.38
CA LYS A 114 14.49 4.45 -42.97
C LYS A 114 15.10 3.20 -42.35
N SER A 115 15.03 2.07 -43.06
CA SER A 115 15.61 0.80 -42.60
C SER A 115 17.13 0.87 -42.41
N LEU A 116 17.85 1.56 -43.30
CA LEU A 116 19.29 1.75 -43.18
C LEU A 116 19.64 2.59 -41.95
N PHE A 117 18.96 3.73 -41.75
CA PHE A 117 19.18 4.57 -40.57
C PHE A 117 18.91 3.82 -39.27
N LEU A 118 17.80 3.07 -39.18
CA LEU A 118 17.48 2.28 -37.99
C LEU A 118 18.53 1.20 -37.75
N LYS A 119 18.99 0.51 -38.80
CA LYS A 119 20.08 -0.47 -38.69
C LYS A 119 21.37 0.16 -38.18
N CYS A 120 21.70 1.38 -38.62
CA CYS A 120 22.88 2.10 -38.15
C CYS A 120 22.74 2.57 -36.69
N LEU A 121 21.56 3.08 -36.29
CA LEU A 121 21.32 3.53 -34.92
C LEU A 121 21.29 2.37 -33.91
N ASP A 122 20.79 1.21 -34.33
CA ASP A 122 20.71 0.00 -33.50
C ASP A 122 21.95 -0.90 -33.62
N ALA A 123 22.96 -0.50 -34.40
CA ALA A 123 24.19 -1.27 -34.56
C ALA A 123 24.94 -1.40 -33.20
N PRO A 124 25.43 -2.59 -32.84
CA PRO A 124 26.26 -2.76 -31.65
C PRO A 124 27.48 -1.84 -31.67
N THR A 125 27.80 -1.27 -30.52
CA THR A 125 28.94 -0.37 -30.34
C THR A 125 29.47 -0.48 -28.92
N ASP A 126 30.78 -0.25 -28.76
CA ASP A 126 31.45 -0.17 -27.47
C ASP A 126 31.44 1.26 -26.90
N ALA A 127 30.70 2.19 -27.53
CA ALA A 127 30.55 3.55 -27.02
C ALA A 127 29.83 3.53 -25.66
N PRO A 128 30.47 3.98 -24.57
CA PRO A 128 30.05 3.68 -23.19
C PRO A 128 28.72 4.32 -22.76
N LYS A 129 28.24 5.31 -23.52
CA LYS A 129 27.00 6.06 -23.22
C LYS A 129 25.98 6.02 -24.36
N TRP A 130 26.21 5.21 -25.40
CA TRP A 130 25.18 5.01 -26.42
C TRP A 130 24.02 4.20 -25.81
N PRO A 131 22.79 4.72 -25.79
CA PRO A 131 21.67 4.05 -25.12
C PRO A 131 21.26 2.74 -25.83
N GLY A 132 21.52 2.64 -27.14
CA GLY A 132 21.11 1.49 -27.94
C GLY A 132 19.59 1.29 -27.98
N SER A 133 19.14 0.22 -28.63
CA SER A 133 17.72 -0.06 -28.90
C SER A 133 16.88 -0.43 -27.67
N LYS A 134 17.51 -0.89 -26.59
CA LYS A 134 16.83 -1.51 -25.44
C LYS A 134 15.92 -0.56 -24.67
N PHE A 135 16.22 0.74 -24.71
CA PHE A 135 15.47 1.77 -23.98
C PHE A 135 14.46 2.51 -24.86
N SER A 136 14.18 1.99 -26.07
CA SER A 136 13.16 2.57 -26.94
C SER A 136 11.76 2.23 -26.49
N VAL A 137 10.90 3.26 -26.49
CA VAL A 137 9.46 3.11 -26.23
C VAL A 137 8.87 2.15 -27.28
N PRO A 138 8.00 1.21 -26.88
CA PRO A 138 7.28 0.34 -27.81
C PRO A 138 6.46 1.15 -28.82
N ILE A 139 6.39 0.64 -30.05
CA ILE A 139 5.66 1.26 -31.16
C ILE A 139 4.15 1.26 -30.86
N GLU A 140 3.66 0.25 -30.14
CA GLU A 140 2.26 0.11 -29.78
C GLU A 140 1.90 0.91 -28.52
N PRO A 141 0.72 1.56 -28.48
CA PRO A 141 0.19 2.12 -27.24
C PRO A 141 0.03 1.00 -26.20
N SER A 142 0.50 1.21 -24.97
CA SER A 142 0.12 0.33 -23.87
C SER A 142 -1.41 0.35 -23.72
N GLU A 143 -2.03 -0.83 -23.61
CA GLU A 143 -3.46 -0.91 -23.31
C GLU A 143 -3.78 -0.11 -22.04
N PRO A 144 -4.94 0.57 -21.98
CA PRO A 144 -5.35 1.29 -20.78
C PRO A 144 -5.46 0.31 -19.61
N ILE A 145 -4.87 0.66 -18.47
CA ILE A 145 -5.02 -0.10 -17.23
C ILE A 145 -6.48 0.04 -16.79
N ILE A 146 -7.29 -0.99 -17.05
CA ILE A 146 -8.67 -1.05 -16.56
C ILE A 146 -8.61 -1.38 -15.07
N GLN A 147 -8.83 -0.37 -14.22
CA GLN A 147 -9.10 -0.58 -12.80
C GLN A 147 -10.43 -1.34 -12.67
N HIS A 148 -10.36 -2.63 -12.39
CA HIS A 148 -11.55 -3.38 -11.97
C HIS A 148 -11.76 -3.12 -10.47
N GLU A 149 -13.00 -2.87 -10.05
CA GLU A 149 -13.37 -2.92 -8.63
C GLU A 149 -13.30 -4.39 -8.17
N VAL A 150 -12.30 -4.71 -7.36
CA VAL A 150 -11.99 -6.07 -6.91
C VAL A 150 -12.69 -6.33 -5.58
N ILE A 151 -14.02 -6.40 -5.52
CA ILE A 151 -14.63 -7.12 -4.39
C ILE A 151 -14.38 -8.60 -4.66
N ARG A 152 -13.31 -9.17 -4.07
CA ARG A 152 -12.95 -10.58 -4.25
C ARG A 152 -14.07 -11.45 -3.72
N LYS A 153 -14.80 -12.12 -4.62
CA LYS A 153 -15.74 -13.16 -4.24
C LYS A 153 -14.95 -14.31 -3.61
N VAL A 154 -15.28 -14.64 -2.37
CA VAL A 154 -14.66 -15.75 -1.63
C VAL A 154 -15.55 -16.98 -1.80
N ASP A 155 -14.96 -18.12 -2.16
CA ASP A 155 -15.68 -19.40 -2.20
C ASP A 155 -16.00 -19.89 -0.77
N GLN A 156 -17.06 -20.69 -0.64
CA GLN A 156 -17.36 -21.38 0.61
C GLN A 156 -16.28 -22.43 0.87
N ILE A 157 -15.48 -22.22 1.93
CA ILE A 157 -14.38 -23.07 2.32
C ILE A 157 -14.50 -23.44 3.80
N GLY A 158 -14.06 -24.63 4.16
CA GLY A 158 -14.05 -25.12 5.54
C GLY A 158 -15.35 -25.77 6.00
N ILE A 159 -15.48 -25.94 7.32
CA ILE A 159 -16.62 -26.62 7.94
C ILE A 159 -17.84 -25.70 7.99
N GLU A 160 -19.00 -26.21 7.58
CA GLU A 160 -20.28 -25.56 7.77
C GLU A 160 -20.76 -25.67 9.23
N ILE A 161 -21.22 -24.56 9.81
CA ILE A 161 -21.71 -24.51 11.20
C ILE A 161 -23.23 -24.33 11.29
N PRO A 162 -23.89 -24.85 12.34
CA PRO A 162 -25.32 -24.65 12.58
C PRO A 162 -25.73 -23.18 12.73
N SER A 163 -26.98 -22.86 12.41
CA SER A 163 -27.49 -21.48 12.31
C SER A 163 -27.43 -20.67 13.62
N ASP A 164 -27.55 -21.32 14.77
CA ASP A 164 -27.36 -20.71 16.09
C ASP A 164 -25.91 -20.24 16.29
N LEU A 165 -24.92 -21.05 15.88
CA LEU A 165 -23.50 -20.68 15.92
C LEU A 165 -23.17 -19.59 14.88
N GLN A 166 -23.79 -19.63 13.70
CA GLN A 166 -23.68 -18.53 12.71
C GLN A 166 -24.17 -17.22 13.31
N GLY A 167 -25.34 -17.26 13.96
CA GLY A 167 -25.92 -16.13 14.67
C GLY A 167 -25.02 -15.63 15.79
N LEU A 168 -24.44 -16.52 16.60
CA LEU A 168 -23.49 -16.16 17.65
C LEU A 168 -22.25 -15.45 17.09
N LEU A 169 -21.61 -16.04 16.07
CA LEU A 169 -20.42 -15.46 15.44
C LEU A 169 -20.69 -14.06 14.87
N LYS A 170 -21.83 -13.90 14.18
CA LYS A 170 -22.29 -12.62 13.66
C LYS A 170 -22.50 -11.58 14.77
N HIS A 171 -23.13 -11.96 15.89
CA HIS A 171 -23.34 -11.05 17.02
C HIS A 171 -22.03 -10.66 17.70
N CYS A 172 -21.10 -11.60 17.89
CA CYS A 172 -19.77 -11.32 18.43
C CYS A 172 -19.02 -10.29 17.55
N LEU A 173 -19.00 -10.51 16.23
CA LEU A 173 -18.34 -9.61 15.29
C LEU A 173 -18.99 -8.22 15.28
N LYS A 174 -20.31 -8.18 15.24
CA LYS A 174 -21.07 -6.91 15.30
C LYS A 174 -20.75 -6.14 16.57
N ASN A 175 -20.81 -6.77 17.74
CA ASN A 175 -20.55 -6.11 19.00
C ASN A 175 -19.09 -5.62 19.11
N ALA A 176 -18.12 -6.41 18.63
CA ALA A 176 -16.72 -5.98 18.57
C ALA A 176 -16.54 -4.73 17.69
N CYS A 177 -17.17 -4.70 16.51
CA CYS A 177 -17.11 -3.57 15.59
C CYS A 177 -17.77 -2.31 16.20
N GLU A 178 -18.94 -2.44 16.82
CA GLU A 178 -19.63 -1.32 17.46
C GLU A 178 -18.83 -0.73 18.62
N ASN A 179 -18.16 -1.57 19.43
CA ASN A 179 -17.31 -1.09 20.52
C ASN A 179 -16.01 -0.46 19.99
N ALA A 180 -15.40 -1.04 18.95
CA ALA A 180 -14.24 -0.43 18.30
C ALA A 180 -14.54 0.97 17.74
N ILE A 181 -15.74 1.19 17.19
CA ILE A 181 -16.19 2.51 16.72
C ILE A 181 -16.37 3.49 17.89
N LYS A 182 -16.95 3.03 19.02
CA LYS A 182 -17.15 3.88 20.20
C LYS A 182 -15.82 4.34 20.82
N GLU A 183 -14.79 3.51 20.78
CA GLU A 183 -13.47 3.80 21.36
C GLU A 183 -12.54 4.57 20.41
N GLU A 184 -13.00 5.03 19.24
CA GLU A 184 -12.18 5.72 18.24
C GLU A 184 -11.39 6.89 18.83
N GLU A 185 -12.07 7.84 19.47
CA GLU A 185 -11.42 9.04 20.01
C GLU A 185 -10.40 8.69 21.08
N HIS A 186 -10.75 7.75 21.97
CA HIS A 186 -9.87 7.32 23.04
C HIS A 186 -8.62 6.61 22.51
N LEU A 187 -8.77 5.74 21.51
CA LEU A 187 -7.66 5.07 20.83
C LEU A 187 -6.74 6.06 20.11
N ASN A 188 -7.30 7.06 19.43
CA ASN A 188 -6.52 8.13 18.81
C ASN A 188 -5.77 8.96 19.86
N ASP A 189 -6.38 9.24 21.01
CA ASP A 189 -5.74 9.97 22.10
C ASP A 189 -4.61 9.18 22.77
N LEU A 190 -4.76 7.86 22.92
CA LEU A 190 -3.69 6.97 23.37
C LEU A 190 -2.51 6.97 22.39
N ASP A 191 -2.80 6.97 21.09
CA ASP A 191 -1.80 6.96 20.03
C ASP A 191 -1.12 8.33 19.81
N ARG A 192 -1.79 9.45 20.15
CA ARG A 192 -1.28 10.82 19.94
C ARG A 192 0.12 11.08 20.53
N GLY A 193 0.43 10.48 21.67
CA GLY A 193 1.73 10.66 22.33
C GLY A 193 2.86 9.88 21.67
N CYS A 194 2.55 8.75 21.05
CA CYS A 194 3.55 7.78 20.59
C CYS A 194 3.38 7.26 19.16
N GLY A 195 2.47 7.84 18.39
CA GLY A 195 2.18 7.52 17.00
C GLY A 195 1.73 8.76 16.23
N ASP A 196 0.86 8.56 15.24
CA ASP A 196 0.29 9.60 14.39
C ASP A 196 -1.19 9.90 14.65
N SER A 197 -1.71 9.43 15.79
CA SER A 197 -3.05 9.74 16.30
C SER A 197 -4.16 9.18 15.41
N ASP A 198 -3.90 8.05 14.73
CA ASP A 198 -4.83 7.43 13.78
C ASP A 198 -5.22 5.98 14.12
N ALA A 199 -4.72 5.42 15.21
CA ALA A 199 -4.99 4.04 15.60
C ALA A 199 -6.50 3.71 15.70
N GLY A 200 -7.28 4.58 16.34
CA GLY A 200 -8.74 4.45 16.46
C GLY A 200 -9.44 4.65 15.12
N SER A 201 -9.03 5.68 14.37
CA SER A 201 -9.56 5.96 13.03
C SER A 201 -9.37 4.77 12.07
N THR A 202 -8.19 4.14 12.13
CA THR A 202 -7.82 2.98 11.32
C THR A 202 -8.66 1.76 11.68
N LEU A 203 -8.82 1.47 12.98
CA LEU A 203 -9.67 0.36 13.43
C LEU A 203 -11.15 0.59 13.09
N LYS A 204 -11.63 1.83 13.19
CA LYS A 204 -13.00 2.21 12.81
C LYS A 204 -13.28 1.96 11.33
N ARG A 205 -12.31 2.18 10.41
CA ARG A 205 -12.50 1.88 8.98
C ARG A 205 -12.81 0.41 8.74
N LEU A 206 -12.05 -0.50 9.37
CA LEU A 206 -12.35 -1.93 9.38
C LEU A 206 -13.76 -2.19 9.95
N ALA A 207 -14.04 -1.67 11.14
CA ALA A 207 -15.32 -1.91 11.81
C ALA A 207 -16.53 -1.43 10.99
N ILE A 208 -16.49 -0.23 10.42
CA ILE A 208 -17.56 0.30 9.57
C ILE A 208 -17.73 -0.56 8.32
N ARG A 209 -16.64 -0.91 7.62
CA ARG A 209 -16.76 -1.71 6.40
C ARG A 209 -17.28 -3.12 6.68
N THR A 210 -16.85 -3.72 7.80
CA THR A 210 -17.37 -4.99 8.28
C THR A 210 -18.86 -4.90 8.58
N LEU A 211 -19.33 -3.86 9.29
CA LEU A 211 -20.75 -3.67 9.59
C LEU A 211 -21.59 -3.45 8.33
N LEU A 212 -21.10 -2.68 7.36
CA LEU A 212 -21.78 -2.47 6.07
C LEU A 212 -21.95 -3.75 5.24
N ASN A 213 -21.05 -4.72 5.42
CA ASN A 213 -21.09 -6.00 4.72
C ASN A 213 -21.57 -7.15 5.61
N LEU A 214 -21.99 -6.89 6.85
CA LEU A 214 -22.25 -7.92 7.86
C LEU A 214 -23.25 -8.97 7.37
N ASP A 215 -24.34 -8.55 6.72
CA ASP A 215 -25.35 -9.48 6.21
C ASP A 215 -24.91 -10.28 4.97
N LYS A 216 -23.80 -9.89 4.34
CA LYS A 216 -23.23 -10.54 3.15
C LYS A 216 -22.10 -11.51 3.51
N LEU A 217 -21.52 -11.40 4.71
CA LEU A 217 -20.44 -12.27 5.16
C LEU A 217 -20.92 -13.72 5.30
N GLN A 218 -20.05 -14.66 4.94
CA GLN A 218 -20.38 -16.08 4.88
C GLN A 218 -20.26 -16.78 6.25
N PHE A 219 -21.06 -16.38 7.23
CA PHE A 219 -21.00 -16.94 8.59
C PHE A 219 -21.30 -18.45 8.68
N SER A 220 -21.95 -19.04 7.67
CA SER A 220 -22.11 -20.50 7.57
C SER A 220 -20.77 -21.23 7.51
N HIS A 221 -19.74 -20.59 6.98
CA HIS A 221 -18.39 -21.12 6.85
C HIS A 221 -17.40 -20.15 7.51
N PRO A 222 -17.03 -20.34 8.79
CA PRO A 222 -16.16 -19.42 9.52
C PRO A 222 -14.84 -19.12 8.82
N ALA A 223 -14.26 -20.10 8.11
CA ALA A 223 -13.04 -19.87 7.31
C ALA A 223 -13.26 -18.82 6.22
N SER A 224 -14.37 -18.90 5.46
CA SER A 224 -14.74 -17.90 4.46
C SER A 224 -14.98 -16.52 5.08
N ALA A 225 -15.74 -16.44 6.17
CA ALA A 225 -16.01 -15.17 6.85
C ALA A 225 -14.72 -14.46 7.32
N PHE A 226 -13.76 -15.21 7.87
CA PHE A 226 -12.46 -14.64 8.27
C PHE A 226 -11.60 -14.24 7.06
N LEU A 227 -11.68 -14.96 5.94
CA LEU A 227 -10.98 -14.53 4.71
C LEU A 227 -11.57 -13.24 4.14
N GLU A 228 -12.90 -13.07 4.19
CA GLU A 228 -13.57 -11.82 3.82
C GLU A 228 -13.17 -10.67 4.75
N LEU A 229 -13.04 -10.91 6.06
CA LEU A 229 -12.49 -9.93 7.00
C LEU A 229 -11.04 -9.55 6.69
N ALA A 230 -10.23 -10.51 6.23
CA ALA A 230 -8.85 -10.24 5.82
C ALA A 230 -8.79 -9.28 4.63
N HIS A 231 -9.64 -9.49 3.61
CA HIS A 231 -9.74 -8.59 2.46
C HIS A 231 -10.21 -7.18 2.87
N ILE A 232 -11.20 -7.08 3.76
CA ILE A 232 -11.65 -5.79 4.29
C ILE A 232 -10.49 -5.06 5.02
N ALA A 233 -9.72 -5.79 5.84
CA ALA A 233 -8.58 -5.22 6.53
C ALA A 233 -7.47 -4.75 5.56
N GLU A 234 -7.19 -5.52 4.50
CA GLU A 234 -6.22 -5.19 3.46
C GLU A 234 -6.60 -3.90 2.72
N GLU A 235 -7.88 -3.74 2.37
CA GLU A 235 -8.37 -2.62 1.56
C GLU A 235 -8.61 -1.32 2.35
N GLU A 236 -9.12 -1.42 3.59
CA GLU A 236 -9.71 -0.25 4.28
C GLU A 236 -8.84 0.35 5.39
N MET A 237 -8.04 -0.46 6.09
CA MET A 237 -7.30 0.04 7.28
C MET A 237 -6.10 0.90 6.87
N GLY A 238 -5.36 0.49 5.84
CA GLY A 238 -4.10 1.11 5.47
C GLY A 238 -2.99 0.91 6.53
N GLY A 239 -1.79 1.39 6.21
CA GLY A 239 -0.63 1.32 7.10
C GLY A 239 -0.20 -0.10 7.50
N ALA A 240 0.59 -0.19 8.57
CA ALA A 240 1.04 -1.48 9.10
C ALA A 240 -0.13 -2.28 9.71
N SER A 241 -1.12 -1.60 10.30
CA SER A 241 -2.27 -2.25 10.94
C SER A 241 -3.11 -3.06 9.95
N GLY A 242 -3.36 -2.55 8.74
CA GLY A 242 -4.10 -3.31 7.71
C GLY A 242 -3.40 -4.63 7.35
N ALA A 243 -2.09 -4.60 7.16
CA ALA A 243 -1.31 -5.80 6.89
C ALA A 243 -1.33 -6.81 8.06
N LEU A 244 -1.25 -6.32 9.30
CA LEU A 244 -1.29 -7.18 10.50
C LEU A 244 -2.67 -7.82 10.69
N TYR A 245 -3.76 -7.06 10.56
CA TYR A 245 -5.12 -7.60 10.68
C TYR A 245 -5.45 -8.56 9.52
N CYS A 246 -5.02 -8.25 8.29
CA CYS A 246 -5.13 -9.16 7.15
C CYS A 246 -4.41 -10.48 7.42
N LEU A 247 -3.17 -10.44 7.91
CA LEU A 247 -2.39 -11.63 8.26
C LEU A 247 -3.05 -12.43 9.39
N PHE A 248 -3.54 -11.75 10.43
CA PHE A 248 -4.24 -12.37 11.55
C PHE A 248 -5.48 -13.13 11.09
N PHE A 249 -6.37 -12.47 10.33
CA PHE A 249 -7.60 -13.09 9.84
C PHE A 249 -7.34 -14.18 8.80
N THR A 250 -6.38 -14.00 7.89
CA THR A 250 -5.98 -15.04 6.92
C THR A 250 -5.47 -16.29 7.62
N THR A 251 -4.69 -16.11 8.69
CA THR A 251 -4.16 -17.25 9.47
C THR A 251 -5.29 -17.99 10.18
N ILE A 252 -6.22 -17.27 10.82
CA ILE A 252 -7.40 -17.88 11.44
C ILE A 252 -8.22 -18.63 10.41
N SER A 253 -8.53 -17.99 9.28
CA SER A 253 -9.27 -18.61 8.17
C SER A 253 -8.65 -19.95 7.77
N THR A 254 -7.33 -19.98 7.55
CA THR A 254 -6.58 -21.19 7.20
C THR A 254 -6.77 -22.32 8.22
N GLN A 255 -6.74 -22.00 9.51
CA GLN A 255 -6.91 -23.00 10.58
C GLN A 255 -8.35 -23.51 10.69
N LEU A 256 -9.33 -22.75 10.21
CA LEU A 256 -10.75 -23.11 10.23
C LEU A 256 -11.18 -23.92 8.98
N ILE A 257 -10.34 -24.05 7.95
CA ILE A 257 -10.64 -24.87 6.77
C ILE A 257 -10.76 -26.35 7.15
N SER A 258 -9.82 -26.87 7.92
CA SER A 258 -9.82 -28.27 8.37
C SER A 258 -9.27 -28.35 9.78
N PRO A 259 -10.08 -28.00 10.80
CA PRO A 259 -9.64 -27.95 12.18
C PRO A 259 -9.19 -29.32 12.69
N ILE A 260 -8.09 -29.34 13.43
CA ILE A 260 -7.47 -30.56 13.97
C ILE A 260 -8.24 -31.10 15.19
N ASN A 261 -8.89 -30.21 15.95
CA ASN A 261 -9.62 -30.54 17.18
C ASN A 261 -11.13 -30.70 16.93
N LYS A 262 -11.82 -31.40 17.83
CA LYS A 262 -13.28 -31.59 17.75
C LYS A 262 -14.10 -30.58 18.55
N ASN A 263 -13.49 -29.89 19.51
CA ASN A 263 -14.15 -28.90 20.37
C ASN A 263 -13.89 -27.47 19.85
N TRP A 264 -14.93 -26.66 19.69
CA TRP A 264 -14.81 -25.27 19.21
C TRP A 264 -13.89 -24.40 20.05
N THR A 265 -13.88 -24.54 21.38
CA THR A 265 -12.97 -23.79 22.25
C THR A 265 -11.51 -24.13 21.95
N GLU A 266 -11.19 -25.41 21.76
CA GLU A 266 -9.84 -25.86 21.38
C GLU A 266 -9.46 -25.44 19.95
N ILE A 267 -10.43 -25.42 19.03
CA ILE A 267 -10.24 -24.92 17.66
C ILE A 267 -9.87 -23.44 17.69
N TRP A 268 -10.63 -22.61 18.42
CA TRP A 268 -10.36 -21.18 18.54
C TRP A 268 -9.03 -20.91 19.25
N ALA A 269 -8.72 -21.62 20.34
CA ALA A 269 -7.44 -21.52 21.02
C ALA A 269 -6.26 -21.79 20.06
N HIS A 270 -6.35 -22.87 19.30
CA HIS A 270 -5.34 -23.21 18.29
C HIS A 270 -5.24 -22.15 17.19
N ALA A 271 -6.38 -21.69 16.64
CA ALA A 271 -6.42 -20.69 15.59
C ALA A 271 -5.79 -19.36 16.03
N PHE A 272 -6.13 -18.87 17.23
CA PHE A 272 -5.55 -17.64 17.78
C PHE A 272 -4.06 -17.79 18.07
N ARG A 273 -3.62 -18.93 18.63
CA ARG A 273 -2.20 -19.20 18.87
C ARG A 273 -1.40 -19.21 17.56
N THR A 274 -1.92 -19.85 16.52
CA THR A 274 -1.27 -19.88 15.21
C THR A 274 -1.25 -18.48 14.57
N ALA A 275 -2.32 -17.71 14.70
CA ALA A 275 -2.36 -16.32 14.23
C ALA A 275 -1.34 -15.42 14.95
N LEU A 276 -1.22 -15.55 16.28
CA LEU A 276 -0.18 -14.88 17.06
C LEU A 276 1.24 -15.27 16.60
N ASN A 277 1.49 -16.55 16.35
CA ASN A 277 2.77 -17.04 15.84
C ASN A 277 3.09 -16.43 14.46
N SER A 278 2.11 -16.33 13.56
CA SER A 278 2.28 -15.64 12.28
C SER A 278 2.60 -14.15 12.47
N LEU A 279 1.87 -13.46 13.36
CA LEU A 279 2.12 -12.04 13.64
C LEU A 279 3.53 -11.81 14.19
N THR A 280 4.00 -12.64 15.11
CA THR A 280 5.35 -12.53 15.67
C THR A 280 6.43 -12.86 14.62
N GLN A 281 6.21 -13.89 13.79
CA GLN A 281 7.14 -14.29 12.73
C GLN A 281 7.32 -13.21 11.67
N TYR A 282 6.23 -12.62 11.16
CA TYR A 282 6.27 -11.67 10.04
C TYR A 282 6.29 -10.21 10.49
N GLY A 283 5.64 -9.88 11.60
CA GLY A 283 5.54 -8.54 12.17
C GLY A 283 6.70 -8.15 13.09
N LYS A 284 7.58 -9.10 13.46
CA LYS A 284 8.76 -8.94 14.34
C LYS A 284 8.50 -8.47 15.78
N ALA A 285 7.28 -8.07 16.11
CA ALA A 285 6.88 -7.73 17.46
C ALA A 285 6.77 -8.99 18.33
N MET A 286 7.31 -8.93 19.53
CA MET A 286 7.30 -9.99 20.52
C MET A 286 6.52 -9.55 21.77
N PRO A 287 6.05 -10.49 22.61
CA PRO A 287 5.55 -10.15 23.94
C PRO A 287 6.60 -9.33 24.72
N GLY A 288 6.19 -8.21 25.28
CA GLY A 288 7.04 -7.23 25.97
C GLY A 288 7.41 -6.00 25.13
N ASP A 289 7.15 -6.01 23.82
CA ASP A 289 7.56 -4.93 22.92
C ASP A 289 6.61 -3.72 22.89
N ARG A 290 5.57 -3.71 23.76
CA ARG A 290 4.53 -2.69 23.85
C ARG A 290 3.72 -2.59 22.56
N SER A 291 2.85 -3.56 22.33
CA SER A 291 1.96 -3.60 21.17
C SER A 291 0.71 -4.44 21.40
N LEU A 292 -0.15 -4.56 20.39
CA LEU A 292 -1.27 -5.51 20.36
C LEU A 292 -0.88 -6.97 20.63
N ILE A 293 0.40 -7.33 20.46
CA ILE A 293 0.92 -8.68 20.74
C ILE A 293 0.81 -9.02 22.22
N ASP A 294 0.95 -8.05 23.11
CA ASP A 294 0.95 -8.28 24.57
C ASP A 294 -0.38 -8.89 25.07
N PRO A 295 -1.55 -8.26 24.84
CA PRO A 295 -2.82 -8.86 25.22
C PRO A 295 -3.20 -10.05 24.34
N LEU A 296 -2.78 -10.14 23.07
CA LEU A 296 -3.03 -11.34 22.26
C LEU A 296 -2.27 -12.56 22.79
N ASN A 297 -1.04 -12.37 23.27
CA ASN A 297 -0.29 -13.44 23.92
C ASN A 297 -0.98 -13.89 25.22
N ALA A 298 -1.42 -12.94 26.05
CA ALA A 298 -2.18 -13.24 27.26
C ALA A 298 -3.50 -13.98 26.97
N LEU A 299 -4.20 -13.59 25.90
CA LEU A 299 -5.39 -14.29 25.42
C LEU A 299 -5.08 -15.76 25.12
N CYS A 300 -4.05 -16.02 24.31
CA CYS A 300 -3.70 -17.38 23.92
C CYS A 300 -3.23 -18.21 25.14
N ASP A 301 -2.41 -17.64 26.02
CA ASP A 301 -1.91 -18.31 27.23
C ASP A 301 -3.05 -18.65 28.19
N THR A 302 -4.07 -17.79 28.25
CA THR A 302 -5.26 -18.02 29.05
C THR A 302 -6.11 -19.12 28.45
N LEU A 303 -6.39 -19.07 27.14
CA LEU A 303 -7.14 -20.12 26.46
C LEU A 303 -6.50 -21.48 26.69
N ASP A 304 -5.20 -21.64 26.44
CA ASP A 304 -4.49 -22.91 26.62
C ASP A 304 -4.66 -23.51 28.03
N ARG A 305 -4.73 -22.66 29.06
CA ARG A 305 -4.94 -23.10 30.46
C ARG A 305 -6.39 -23.35 30.80
N THR A 306 -7.33 -22.69 30.12
CA THR A 306 -8.75 -22.71 30.47
C THR A 306 -9.63 -23.46 29.48
N VAL A 307 -9.10 -24.08 28.40
CA VAL A 307 -9.94 -24.72 27.35
C VAL A 307 -10.98 -25.70 27.90
N HIS A 308 -10.66 -26.34 29.04
CA HIS A 308 -11.47 -27.37 29.69
C HIS A 308 -12.46 -26.81 30.73
N LYS A 309 -12.48 -25.50 30.95
CA LYS A 309 -13.35 -24.81 31.91
C LYS A 309 -14.69 -24.42 31.28
N PRO A 310 -15.74 -24.15 32.07
CA PRO A 310 -16.98 -23.58 31.57
C PRO A 310 -16.77 -22.25 30.82
N LEU A 311 -17.54 -21.99 29.77
CA LEU A 311 -17.38 -20.80 28.92
C LEU A 311 -17.42 -19.48 29.70
N GLY A 312 -18.26 -19.40 30.74
CA GLY A 312 -18.33 -18.23 31.62
C GLY A 312 -17.01 -17.95 32.35
N GLU A 313 -16.38 -18.99 32.91
CA GLU A 313 -15.07 -18.90 33.56
C GLU A 313 -13.96 -18.55 32.58
N ILE A 314 -14.00 -19.10 31.35
CA ILE A 314 -13.07 -18.74 30.27
C ILE A 314 -13.19 -17.26 29.96
N CYS A 315 -14.42 -16.76 29.77
CA CYS A 315 -14.66 -15.35 29.47
C CYS A 315 -14.16 -14.44 30.59
N ASP A 316 -14.39 -14.78 31.86
CA ASP A 316 -13.86 -14.01 32.99
C ASP A 316 -12.33 -14.00 33.02
N ALA A 317 -11.70 -15.16 32.84
CA ALA A 317 -10.24 -15.26 32.80
C ALA A 317 -9.65 -14.43 31.66
N LEU A 318 -10.25 -14.47 30.46
CA LEU A 318 -9.84 -13.70 29.29
C LEU A 318 -9.88 -12.20 29.54
N ARG A 319 -10.97 -11.68 30.10
CA ARG A 319 -11.11 -10.25 30.39
C ARG A 319 -10.04 -9.78 31.38
N ILE A 320 -9.79 -10.56 32.42
CA ILE A 320 -8.81 -10.23 33.45
C ILE A 320 -7.38 -10.24 32.86
N SER A 321 -6.99 -11.32 32.18
CA SER A 321 -5.61 -11.49 31.71
C SER A 321 -5.25 -10.53 30.59
N THR A 322 -6.17 -10.28 29.64
CA THR A 322 -5.93 -9.35 28.54
C THR A 322 -5.86 -7.91 29.03
N TRP A 323 -6.70 -7.51 30.00
CA TRP A 323 -6.59 -6.19 30.63
C TRP A 323 -5.27 -6.03 31.38
N GLN A 324 -4.85 -7.03 32.16
CA GLN A 324 -3.56 -6.98 32.88
C GLN A 324 -2.37 -6.83 31.92
N ALA A 325 -2.38 -7.56 30.80
CA ALA A 325 -1.35 -7.44 29.78
C ALA A 325 -1.36 -6.08 29.08
N CYS A 326 -2.54 -5.55 28.76
CA CYS A 326 -2.69 -4.19 28.23
C CYS A 326 -2.20 -3.14 29.23
N GLU A 327 -2.57 -3.24 30.50
CA GLU A 327 -2.12 -2.30 31.53
C GLU A 327 -0.59 -2.32 31.71
N ALA A 328 0.03 -3.50 31.64
CA ALA A 328 1.48 -3.65 31.75
C ALA A 328 2.24 -2.88 30.64
N THR A 329 1.61 -2.64 29.47
CA THR A 329 2.23 -1.87 28.37
C THR A 329 2.60 -0.43 28.75
N LYS A 330 1.95 0.16 29.77
CA LYS A 330 2.33 1.47 30.34
C LYS A 330 3.81 1.52 30.75
N HIS A 331 4.33 0.41 31.24
CA HIS A 331 5.67 0.30 31.81
C HIS A 331 6.66 -0.38 30.87
N MET A 332 6.23 -0.78 29.68
CA MET A 332 7.08 -1.41 28.68
C MET A 332 7.81 -0.36 27.84
N LYS A 333 9.03 -0.71 27.44
CA LYS A 333 9.78 0.06 26.45
C LYS A 333 9.28 -0.34 25.06
N PRO A 334 8.81 0.61 24.23
CA PRO A 334 8.41 0.28 22.87
C PRO A 334 9.63 -0.15 22.04
N MET A 335 9.52 -1.34 21.44
CA MET A 335 10.55 -1.90 20.57
C MET A 335 10.09 -1.96 19.10
N VAL A 336 8.79 -1.83 18.85
CA VAL A 336 8.18 -1.84 17.52
C VAL A 336 7.25 -0.65 17.29
N GLY A 337 6.78 -0.50 16.05
CA GLY A 337 5.84 0.55 15.65
C GLY A 337 6.41 1.96 15.78
N ARG A 338 5.54 2.96 15.57
CA ARG A 338 5.93 4.38 15.69
C ARG A 338 6.36 4.77 17.10
N ALA A 339 5.82 4.07 18.11
CA ALA A 339 6.18 4.28 19.51
C ALA A 339 7.67 4.04 19.79
N SER A 340 8.32 3.14 19.03
CA SER A 340 9.76 2.88 19.16
C SER A 340 10.65 4.09 18.83
N TYR A 341 10.12 5.10 18.12
CA TYR A 341 10.85 6.32 17.77
C TYR A 341 10.85 7.36 18.90
N VAL A 342 9.99 7.19 19.90
CA VAL A 342 9.78 8.16 20.98
C VAL A 342 10.84 7.99 22.05
N LYS A 343 11.66 9.02 22.25
CA LYS A 343 12.74 9.02 23.26
C LYS A 343 12.31 9.58 24.62
N GLN A 344 11.24 10.37 24.69
CA GLN A 344 10.83 10.99 25.95
C GLN A 344 9.76 10.17 26.67
N ALA A 345 10.09 9.65 27.85
CA ALA A 345 9.20 8.80 28.65
C ALA A 345 7.85 9.45 29.03
N LYS A 346 7.77 10.79 29.04
CA LYS A 346 6.51 11.51 29.34
C LYS A 346 5.38 11.23 28.35
N TYR A 347 5.71 10.82 27.12
CA TYR A 347 4.74 10.46 26.10
C TYR A 347 4.34 8.98 26.11
N LEU A 348 4.95 8.19 26.99
CA LEU A 348 4.80 6.73 27.09
C LEU A 348 4.06 6.30 28.38
N GLN A 349 3.36 7.23 29.06
CA GLN A 349 2.74 6.99 30.36
C GLN A 349 1.43 6.19 30.31
N ASN A 350 0.76 6.19 29.14
CA ASN A 350 -0.49 5.48 28.94
C ASN A 350 -0.24 4.08 28.36
N VAL A 351 -1.30 3.25 28.34
CA VAL A 351 -1.28 1.96 27.64
C VAL A 351 -1.04 2.14 26.14
N ASP A 352 -0.53 1.10 25.49
CA ASP A 352 -0.47 1.04 24.04
C ASP A 352 -1.87 1.03 23.42
N ALA A 353 -2.08 1.82 22.36
CA ALA A 353 -3.38 1.93 21.68
C ALA A 353 -3.80 0.60 21.02
N GLY A 354 -2.85 -0.12 20.41
CA GLY A 354 -3.11 -1.45 19.85
C GLY A 354 -3.46 -2.48 20.91
N ALA A 355 -2.78 -2.44 22.06
CA ALA A 355 -3.11 -3.29 23.19
C ALA A 355 -4.52 -3.00 23.75
N PHE A 356 -4.88 -1.72 23.88
CA PHE A 356 -6.21 -1.32 24.30
C PHE A 356 -7.29 -1.79 23.31
N ALA A 357 -7.05 -1.64 22.00
CA ALA A 357 -7.95 -2.13 20.96
C ALA A 357 -8.26 -3.63 21.07
N VAL A 358 -7.25 -4.46 21.37
CA VAL A 358 -7.45 -5.90 21.60
C VAL A 358 -8.38 -6.13 22.79
N VAL A 359 -8.17 -5.43 23.91
CA VAL A 359 -9.04 -5.57 25.09
C VAL A 359 -10.47 -5.13 24.81
N THR A 360 -10.67 -4.04 24.06
CA THR A 360 -11.99 -3.58 23.61
C THR A 360 -12.72 -4.70 22.85
N CYS A 361 -12.05 -5.34 21.89
CA CYS A 361 -12.62 -6.45 21.12
C CYS A 361 -12.90 -7.67 22.00
N VAL A 362 -11.98 -8.06 22.89
CA VAL A 362 -12.15 -9.21 23.78
C VAL A 362 -13.33 -9.01 24.72
N ASN A 363 -13.42 -7.86 25.38
CA ASN A 363 -14.55 -7.52 26.25
C ASN A 363 -15.88 -7.63 25.49
N ALA A 364 -15.96 -6.99 24.32
CA ALA A 364 -17.17 -7.02 23.49
C ALA A 364 -17.58 -8.44 23.07
N ILE A 365 -16.62 -9.29 22.70
CA ILE A 365 -16.91 -10.69 22.34
C ILE A 365 -17.37 -11.48 23.57
N THR A 366 -16.69 -11.33 24.70
CA THR A 366 -17.04 -12.07 25.94
C THR A 366 -18.40 -11.68 26.50
N ASP A 367 -18.84 -10.42 26.34
CA ASP A 367 -20.18 -9.98 26.75
C ASP A 367 -21.28 -10.69 25.96
N VAL A 368 -21.06 -10.94 24.66
CA VAL A 368 -22.00 -11.71 23.84
C VAL A 368 -21.99 -13.18 24.26
N LEU A 369 -20.80 -13.78 24.42
CA LEU A 369 -20.66 -15.20 24.78
C LEU A 369 -21.31 -15.55 26.12
N LYS A 370 -21.21 -14.67 27.12
CA LYS A 370 -21.83 -14.88 28.43
C LYS A 370 -23.35 -14.82 28.43
N ASN A 371 -23.92 -14.00 27.56
CA ASN A 371 -25.36 -13.82 27.44
C ASN A 371 -26.00 -14.80 26.44
N PHE A 372 -25.19 -15.62 25.77
CA PHE A 372 -25.69 -16.61 24.82
C PHE A 372 -26.17 -17.86 25.55
N HIS A 373 -27.48 -18.11 25.46
CA HIS A 373 -28.07 -19.38 25.90
C HIS A 373 -28.20 -20.31 24.70
N PHE A 374 -27.55 -21.47 24.75
CA PHE A 374 -27.78 -22.53 23.77
C PHE A 374 -29.26 -22.94 23.85
N SER A 375 -30.00 -22.72 22.76
CA SER A 375 -31.31 -23.36 22.60
C SER A 375 -31.07 -24.87 22.64
N LYS A 376 -31.65 -25.54 23.65
CA LYS A 376 -31.51 -26.99 23.87
C LYS A 376 -32.02 -27.81 22.69
#